data_AF-A0A8I1X552-F1
#
_entry.id   AF-A0A8I1X552-F1
#
_cell.length_a   1.000
_cell.length_b   1.000
_cell.length_c   1.000
_cell.angle_alpha   90.00
_cell.angle_beta   90.00
_cell.angle_gamma   90.00
#
_symmetry.space_group_name_H-M   'P 1'
#
loop_
_entity.id
_entity.type
_entity.pdbx_description
1 polymer ?
#
loop_
_entity_poly.entity_id
_entity_poly.type
_entity_poly.pdbx_seq_one_letter_code
_entity_poly.pdbx_strand_id
1 'polypeptide(L)'
;MIYNVLKNFCLITFALIAPITLPAGGIQKSLHQNKFPNNTNEIILSSNTSLYSCPEIFAKELLVLDVGTTLTILSNWKVSKNETWVRVKLASNKFLDNPNKILKGWIKM
;
A
#
# COMPACT_ATOMS: atom_id res chain seq x y z
N MET A 1 -38.42 29.73 -28.25
CA MET A 1 -38.05 30.32 -26.94
C MET A 1 -38.04 29.31 -25.78
N ILE A 2 -38.82 28.22 -25.84
CA ILE A 2 -38.92 27.20 -24.77
C ILE A 2 -37.60 26.43 -24.50
N TYR A 3 -36.80 26.19 -25.53
CA TYR A 3 -35.58 25.38 -25.45
C TYR A 3 -34.50 26.03 -24.57
N ASN A 4 -34.33 27.35 -24.66
CA ASN A 4 -33.36 28.07 -23.83
C ASN A 4 -33.80 28.11 -22.36
N VAL A 5 -35.10 28.20 -22.09
CA VAL A 5 -35.65 28.15 -20.73
C VAL A 5 -35.44 26.75 -20.13
N LEU A 6 -35.71 25.70 -20.90
CA LEU A 6 -35.52 24.32 -20.47
C LEU A 6 -34.04 23.98 -20.25
N LYS A 7 -33.15 24.45 -21.13
CA LYS A 7 -31.69 24.30 -21.01
C LYS A 7 -31.17 24.99 -19.74
N ASN A 8 -31.61 26.22 -19.49
CA ASN A 8 -31.20 26.98 -18.30
C ASN A 8 -31.72 26.31 -17.02
N PHE A 9 -32.96 25.83 -17.02
CA PHE A 9 -33.54 25.12 -15.88
C PHE A 9 -32.81 23.80 -15.58
N CYS A 10 -32.44 23.05 -16.62
CA CYS A 10 -31.66 21.81 -16.50
C CYS A 10 -30.28 22.10 -15.89
N LEU A 11 -29.57 23.11 -16.38
CA LEU A 11 -28.26 23.52 -15.85
C LEU A 11 -28.33 23.93 -14.38
N ILE A 12 -29.36 24.69 -13.99
CA ILE A 12 -29.58 25.11 -12.60
C ILE A 12 -29.84 23.90 -11.70
N THR A 13 -30.66 22.96 -12.16
CA THR A 13 -31.01 21.74 -11.41
C THR A 13 -29.79 20.86 -11.17
N PHE A 14 -28.95 20.65 -12.19
CA PHE A 14 -27.69 19.92 -12.05
C PHE A 14 -26.72 20.64 -11.10
N ALA A 15 -26.60 21.97 -11.20
CA ALA A 15 -25.71 22.74 -10.32
C ALA A 15 -26.14 22.68 -8.83
N LEU A 16 -27.45 22.67 -8.54
CA LEU A 16 -27.95 22.59 -7.17
C LEU A 16 -27.84 21.19 -6.56
N ILE A 17 -28.13 20.15 -7.35
CA ILE A 17 -28.35 18.79 -6.81
C ILE A 17 -27.09 17.93 -6.92
N ALA A 18 -26.27 18.11 -7.96
CA ALA A 18 -25.06 17.29 -8.15
C ALA A 18 -24.11 17.32 -6.94
N PRO A 19 -23.85 18.46 -6.26
CA PRO A 19 -22.94 18.47 -5.11
C PRO A 19 -23.46 17.69 -3.89
N ILE A 20 -24.78 17.49 -3.79
CA ILE A 20 -25.44 16.86 -2.64
C ILE A 20 -25.60 15.35 -2.86
N THR A 21 -25.78 14.93 -4.13
CA THR A 21 -26.05 13.54 -4.50
C THR A 21 -24.81 12.77 -4.94
N LEU A 22 -23.73 13.46 -5.29
CA LEU A 22 -22.44 12.80 -5.50
C LEU A 22 -21.86 12.48 -4.11
N PRO A 23 -21.76 11.18 -3.73
CA PRO A 23 -20.98 10.83 -2.55
C PRO A 23 -19.59 11.37 -2.83
N ALA A 24 -19.06 12.18 -1.89
CA ALA A 24 -17.71 12.70 -1.97
C ALA A 24 -16.82 11.53 -2.35
N GLY A 25 -16.30 11.56 -3.59
CA GLY A 25 -15.56 10.48 -4.22
C GLY A 25 -14.18 10.30 -3.61
N GLY A 26 -14.10 10.31 -2.28
CA GLY A 26 -13.01 9.70 -1.56
C GLY A 26 -13.05 8.23 -1.89
N ILE A 27 -12.06 7.78 -2.65
CA ILE A 27 -11.83 6.37 -2.91
C ILE A 27 -11.89 5.65 -1.55
N GLN A 28 -12.98 4.91 -1.29
CA GLN A 28 -13.01 4.02 -0.15
C GLN A 28 -12.08 2.88 -0.54
N LYS A 29 -10.80 3.05 -0.22
CA LYS A 29 -9.85 1.96 -0.13
C LYS A 29 -10.37 1.05 0.99
N SER A 30 -11.35 0.21 0.70
CA SER A 30 -11.47 -1.08 1.37
C SER A 30 -10.28 -1.92 0.89
N LEU A 31 -9.08 -1.48 1.24
CA LEU A 31 -7.97 -2.40 1.31
C LEU A 31 -8.42 -3.36 2.39
N HIS A 32 -8.92 -4.51 1.94
CA HIS A 32 -9.02 -5.72 2.73
C HIS A 32 -7.58 -6.12 3.07
N GLN A 33 -6.90 -5.28 3.86
CA GLN A 33 -5.66 -5.59 4.52
C GLN A 33 -6.05 -6.79 5.35
N ASN A 34 -5.53 -7.95 4.96
CA ASN A 34 -5.48 -9.13 5.79
C ASN A 34 -4.98 -8.66 7.16
N LYS A 35 -5.91 -8.40 8.08
CA LYS A 35 -5.60 -8.13 9.47
C LYS A 35 -4.98 -9.43 9.95
N PHE A 36 -3.66 -9.45 10.02
CA PHE A 36 -2.97 -10.52 10.72
C PHE A 36 -3.58 -10.55 12.13
N PRO A 37 -4.13 -11.70 12.58
CA PRO A 37 -4.86 -11.75 13.84
C PRO A 37 -3.95 -11.61 15.07
N ASN A 38 -2.63 -11.56 14.89
CA ASN A 38 -1.67 -11.43 15.98
C ASN A 38 -0.97 -10.08 15.96
N ASN A 39 -1.04 -9.42 17.11
CA ASN A 39 -0.69 -8.04 17.41
C ASN A 39 0.82 -7.72 17.39
N THR A 40 1.62 -8.55 16.71
CA THR A 40 3.04 -8.30 16.48
C THR A 40 3.26 -8.31 14.98
N ASN A 41 3.19 -7.13 14.37
CA ASN A 41 3.61 -6.94 12.97
C ASN A 41 5.11 -7.20 12.80
N GLU A 42 5.82 -7.74 13.78
CA GLU A 42 7.26 -7.96 13.74
C GLU A 42 7.57 -9.43 13.49
N ILE A 43 8.50 -9.67 12.58
CA ILE A 43 9.05 -10.99 12.26
C ILE A 43 10.57 -10.95 12.39
N ILE A 44 11.15 -12.11 12.72
CA ILE A 44 12.59 -12.30 12.73
C ILE A 44 12.92 -13.24 11.58
N LEU A 45 13.89 -12.87 10.76
CA LEU A 45 14.35 -13.71 9.66
C LEU A 45 15.03 -14.97 10.19
N SER A 46 14.57 -16.14 9.73
CA SER A 46 15.16 -17.45 10.02
C SER A 46 16.20 -17.89 8.99
N SER A 47 16.30 -17.19 7.86
CA SER A 47 17.34 -17.40 6.84
C SER A 47 17.76 -16.06 6.23
N ASN A 48 18.94 -16.04 5.61
CA ASN A 48 19.39 -14.89 4.86
C ASN A 48 18.48 -14.71 3.63
N THR A 49 17.99 -13.50 3.43
CA THR A 49 17.13 -13.17 2.30
C THR A 49 17.43 -11.77 1.82
N SER A 50 17.06 -11.48 0.59
CA SER A 50 17.22 -10.16 0.03
C SER A 50 15.92 -9.36 0.08
N LEU A 51 16.09 -8.04 0.17
CA LEU A 51 15.04 -7.05 0.08
C LEU A 51 14.94 -6.57 -1.37
N TYR A 52 13.74 -6.63 -1.95
CA TYR A 52 13.46 -6.31 -3.35
C TYR A 52 12.67 -5.01 -3.50
N SER A 53 12.80 -4.34 -4.65
CA SER A 53 12.06 -3.11 -4.94
C SER A 53 10.57 -3.33 -5.23
N CYS A 54 10.23 -4.47 -5.83
CA CYS A 54 8.86 -4.82 -6.23
C CYS A 54 8.61 -6.33 -6.01
N PRO A 55 7.33 -6.76 -5.90
CA PRO A 55 6.97 -8.16 -5.69
C PRO A 55 6.97 -8.94 -7.02
N GLU A 56 8.13 -9.00 -7.68
CA GLU A 56 8.33 -9.68 -8.97
C GLU A 56 9.60 -10.53 -8.98
N ILE A 57 9.62 -11.57 -9.81
CA ILE A 57 10.73 -12.54 -9.89
C ILE A 57 12.04 -11.88 -10.33
N PHE A 58 11.97 -10.89 -11.22
CA PHE A 58 13.14 -10.18 -11.75
C PHE A 58 13.35 -8.80 -11.09
N ALA A 59 12.80 -8.60 -9.89
CA ALA A 59 12.93 -7.36 -9.16
C ALA A 59 14.38 -7.06 -8.79
N LYS A 60 14.75 -5.77 -8.80
CA LYS A 60 16.07 -5.34 -8.37
C LYS A 60 16.26 -5.60 -6.88
N GLU A 61 17.35 -6.26 -6.55
CA GLU A 61 17.81 -6.43 -5.19
C GLU A 61 18.31 -5.09 -4.61
N LEU A 62 17.79 -4.72 -3.45
CA LEU A 62 18.12 -3.48 -2.76
C LEU A 62 19.14 -3.68 -1.65
N LEU A 63 18.98 -4.75 -0.85
CA LEU A 63 19.78 -4.99 0.34
C LEU A 63 19.68 -6.47 0.75
N VAL A 64 20.80 -7.10 1.10
CA VAL A 64 20.82 -8.44 1.72
C VAL A 64 20.56 -8.32 3.21
N LEU A 65 19.63 -9.11 3.72
CA LEU A 65 19.28 -9.20 5.13
C LEU A 65 19.83 -10.50 5.71
N ASP A 66 20.53 -10.37 6.83
CA ASP A 66 21.06 -11.50 7.57
C ASP A 66 20.00 -12.12 8.49
N VAL A 67 20.22 -13.38 8.82
CA VAL A 67 19.44 -14.12 9.82
C VAL A 67 19.40 -13.37 11.15
N GLY A 68 18.27 -13.43 11.84
CA GLY A 68 18.07 -12.73 13.11
C GLY A 68 17.68 -11.25 12.97
N THR A 69 17.62 -10.70 11.76
CA THR A 69 17.14 -9.33 11.55
C THR A 69 15.64 -9.23 11.84
N THR A 70 15.27 -8.26 12.68
CA THR A 70 13.87 -7.93 12.99
C THR A 70 13.28 -6.99 11.94
N LEU A 71 12.11 -7.36 11.42
CA LEU A 71 11.39 -6.63 10.39
C LEU A 71 9.94 -6.42 10.79
N THR A 72 9.38 -5.26 10.47
CA THR A 72 7.95 -5.00 10.62
C THR A 72 7.22 -5.24 9.29
N ILE A 73 6.26 -6.15 9.26
CA ILE A 73 5.31 -6.39 8.18
C ILE A 73 4.39 -5.17 8.01
N LEU A 74 4.34 -4.64 6.80
CA LEU A 74 3.44 -3.54 6.41
C LEU A 74 2.23 -4.04 5.60
N SER A 75 2.46 -4.99 4.68
CA SER A 75 1.40 -5.53 3.82
C SER A 75 1.82 -6.87 3.21
N ASN A 76 0.85 -7.68 2.82
CA ASN A 76 1.06 -8.88 2.02
C ASN A 76 0.53 -8.69 0.60
N TRP A 77 1.15 -9.39 -0.34
CA TRP A 77 0.75 -9.43 -1.74
C TRP A 77 0.85 -10.88 -2.21
N LYS A 78 -0.30 -11.46 -2.57
CA LYS A 78 -0.37 -12.84 -3.04
C LYS A 78 -0.44 -12.82 -4.57
N VAL A 79 0.60 -13.32 -5.22
CA VAL A 79 0.64 -13.42 -6.70
C VAL A 79 -0.05 -14.71 -7.14
N SER A 80 0.22 -15.82 -6.45
CA SER A 80 -0.36 -17.13 -6.75
C SER A 80 -0.58 -17.95 -5.46
N LYS A 81 -1.03 -19.21 -5.56
CA LYS A 81 -1.17 -20.08 -4.38
C LYS A 81 0.16 -20.30 -3.64
N ASN A 82 1.28 -20.31 -4.36
CA ASN A 82 2.61 -20.61 -3.81
C ASN A 82 3.53 -19.39 -3.73
N GLU A 83 3.13 -18.24 -4.27
CA GLU A 83 3.98 -17.04 -4.27
C GLU A 83 3.31 -15.93 -3.48
N THR A 84 3.82 -15.71 -2.28
CA THR A 84 3.43 -14.61 -1.41
C THR A 84 4.62 -13.69 -1.18
N TRP A 85 4.40 -12.41 -1.41
CA TRP A 85 5.35 -11.36 -1.14
C TRP A 85 4.90 -10.57 0.07
N VAL A 86 5.84 -10.20 0.92
CA VAL A 86 5.56 -9.42 2.12
C VAL A 86 6.36 -8.14 2.04
N ARG A 87 5.65 -7.01 2.13
CA ARG A 87 6.29 -5.72 2.26
C ARG A 87 6.70 -5.54 3.70
N VAL A 88 7.99 -5.33 3.91
CA VAL A 88 8.60 -5.21 5.23
C VAL A 88 9.29 -3.87 5.39
N LYS A 89 9.44 -3.47 6.65
CA LYS A 89 10.23 -2.33 7.07
C LYS A 89 11.30 -2.81 8.05
N LEU A 90 12.55 -2.44 7.83
CA LEU A 90 13.61 -2.67 8.79
C LEU A 90 13.41 -1.80 10.03
N ALA A 91 13.82 -2.32 11.19
CA ALA A 91 14.00 -1.50 12.37
C ALA A 91 14.99 -0.37 12.05
N SER A 92 14.59 0.87 12.33
CA SER A 92 15.40 2.05 12.05
C SER A 92 15.44 2.98 13.25
N ASN A 93 16.62 3.41 13.64
CA ASN A 93 16.81 4.46 14.62
C ASN A 93 17.04 5.80 13.90
N LYS A 94 16.08 6.72 14.03
CA LYS A 94 16.11 8.05 13.37
C LYS A 94 17.35 8.88 13.70
N PHE A 95 18.03 8.61 14.81
CA PHE A 95 19.21 9.37 15.24
C PHE A 95 20.53 8.77 14.75
N LEU A 96 20.58 7.46 14.51
CA LEU A 96 21.81 6.76 14.12
C LEU A 96 21.83 6.39 12.63
N ASP A 97 20.67 6.25 12.00
CA ASP A 97 20.58 5.80 10.61
C ASP A 97 20.75 6.96 9.62
N ASN A 98 21.46 6.65 8.52
CA ASN A 98 21.58 7.55 7.37
C ASN A 98 20.19 7.83 6.77
N PRO A 99 19.82 9.09 6.49
CA PRO A 99 18.55 9.43 5.84
C PRO A 99 18.33 8.73 4.49
N ASN A 100 19.41 8.35 3.80
CA ASN A 100 19.35 7.65 2.51
C ASN A 100 19.35 6.12 2.64
N LYS A 101 19.29 5.57 3.86
CA LYS A 101 19.24 4.13 4.08
C LYS A 101 17.92 3.55 3.57
N ILE A 102 18.02 2.42 2.87
CA ILE A 102 16.84 1.69 2.42
C ILE A 102 16.21 1.00 3.64
N LEU A 103 15.03 1.47 4.04
CA LEU A 103 14.32 0.96 5.22
C LEU A 103 13.12 0.08 4.88
N LYS A 104 12.70 0.04 3.62
CA LYS A 104 11.47 -0.65 3.20
C LYS A 104 11.71 -1.37 1.89
N GLY A 105 11.09 -2.53 1.75
CA GLY A 105 11.07 -3.28 0.50
C GLY A 105 10.22 -4.53 0.62
N TRP A 106 10.39 -5.43 -0.33
CA TRP A 106 9.63 -6.67 -0.43
C TRP A 106 10.54 -7.86 -0.14
N ILE A 107 10.02 -8.84 0.57
CA ILE A 107 10.65 -10.15 0.73
C ILE A 107 9.73 -11.22 0.14
N LYS A 108 10.33 -12.25 -0.44
CA LYS A 108 9.60 -13.46 -0.84
C LYS A 108 9.48 -14.36 0.39
N MET A 109 8.27 -14.81 0.67
CA MET A 109 7.96 -15.68 1.81
C MET A 109 7.70 -17.12 1.36
#